data_AF-A0A835RJ95-F1
#
_entry.id   AF-A0A835RJ95-F1
#
_cell.length_a   1.000
_cell.length_b   1.000
_cell.length_c   1.000
_cell.angle_alpha   90.00
_cell.angle_beta   90.00
_cell.angle_gamma   90.00
#
_symmetry.space_group_name_H-M   'P 1'
#
loop_
_entity.id
_entity.type
_entity.pdbx_description
1 polymer ?
#
loop_
_entity_poly.entity_id
_entity_poly.type
_entity_poly.pdbx_seq_one_letter_code
_entity_poly.pdbx_strand_id
1 'polypeptide(L)'
;MKCAMDTVEEDVEEYSWRDVVLPRLISSTQERGLDREPAGERRRGRDILVAVDHGPNSRHAFHWALAHLCRLSDTLHLILAVSSVHNEVVYEKSRELMEKLSVEAFQTVMAKTVARIVEGDPGKVICREANRLKPVAVVMGTRGRSIIQSVLQGSVSEYCLHNCKSAPVVIVPGNSPSALLHSPQSMASHSRLTH
;
A
#
# COMPACT_ATOMS: atom_id res chain seq x y z
N MET A 1 -24.05 41.37 19.09
CA MET A 1 -23.93 40.01 18.53
C MET A 1 -22.55 39.48 18.86
N LYS A 2 -22.45 38.46 19.74
CA LYS A 2 -21.19 37.77 20.03
C LYS A 2 -20.97 36.72 18.95
N CYS A 3 -19.83 36.76 18.28
CA CYS A 3 -19.36 35.71 17.39
C CYS A 3 -19.02 34.48 18.26
N ALA A 4 -19.79 33.40 18.13
CA ALA A 4 -19.38 32.11 18.66
C ALA A 4 -18.28 31.57 17.73
N MET A 5 -17.09 31.38 18.28
CA MET A 5 -16.07 30.55 17.64
C MET A 5 -16.44 29.12 17.95
N ASP A 6 -16.95 28.40 16.94
CA ASP A 6 -17.10 26.96 17.02
C ASP A 6 -15.70 26.33 17.03
N THR A 7 -15.22 26.01 18.23
CA THR A 7 -14.11 25.07 18.41
C THR A 7 -14.60 23.71 17.92
N VAL A 8 -14.11 23.30 16.76
CA VAL A 8 -14.22 21.92 16.29
C VAL A 8 -13.40 21.08 17.25
N GLU A 9 -14.06 20.38 18.17
CA GLU A 9 -13.43 19.31 18.93
C GLU A 9 -13.09 18.21 17.93
N GLU A 10 -11.80 18.09 17.57
CA GLU A 10 -11.34 16.91 16.85
C GLU A 10 -11.50 15.74 17.81
N ASP A 11 -12.55 14.94 17.59
CA ASP A 11 -12.70 13.62 18.20
C ASP A 11 -11.42 12.82 17.89
N VAL A 12 -10.47 12.82 18.84
CA VAL A 12 -9.31 11.93 18.79
C VAL A 12 -9.86 10.53 19.04
N GLU A 13 -10.39 9.89 17.99
CA GLU A 13 -10.75 8.47 18.01
C GLU A 13 -9.50 7.68 18.44
N GLU A 14 -9.44 7.29 19.71
CA GLU A 14 -8.47 6.34 20.22
C GLU A 14 -8.67 5.04 19.44
N TYR A 15 -7.74 4.73 18.54
CA TYR A 15 -7.81 3.55 17.68
C TYR A 15 -6.66 2.62 18.02
N SER A 16 -6.92 1.32 17.97
CA SER A 16 -5.94 0.31 18.34
C SER A 16 -5.10 -0.10 17.14
N TRP A 17 -3.76 -0.13 17.30
CA TRP A 17 -2.87 -0.65 16.28
C TRP A 17 -1.73 -1.45 16.92
N ARG A 18 -1.11 -2.30 16.12
CA ARG A 18 0.11 -3.02 16.46
C ARG A 18 1.13 -2.81 15.34
N ASP A 19 2.25 -2.20 15.67
CA ASP A 19 3.41 -2.21 14.78
C ASP A 19 3.97 -3.64 14.71
N VAL A 20 4.39 -4.07 13.52
CA VAL A 20 4.98 -5.39 13.32
C VAL A 20 6.49 -5.27 13.44
N VAL A 21 7.09 -6.08 14.32
CA VAL A 21 8.53 -6.19 14.43
C VAL A 21 9.05 -7.03 13.27
N LEU A 22 9.55 -6.37 12.22
CA LEU A 22 10.05 -7.04 11.02
C LEU A 22 11.49 -7.55 11.24
N PRO A 23 11.91 -8.62 10.52
CA PRO A 23 13.30 -9.06 10.51
C PRO A 23 14.24 -7.90 10.14
N ARG A 24 15.32 -7.71 10.92
CA ARG A 24 16.35 -6.73 10.61
C ARG A 24 17.18 -7.21 9.42
N LEU A 25 16.74 -6.86 8.22
CA LEU A 25 17.51 -7.07 7.00
C LEU A 25 18.42 -5.86 6.82
N ILE A 26 19.72 -6.04 7.11
CA ILE A 26 20.71 -4.97 6.99
C ILE A 26 20.98 -4.76 5.49
N SER A 27 20.51 -3.64 4.94
CA SER A 27 21.13 -3.10 3.73
C SER A 27 22.52 -2.65 4.15
N SER A 28 23.57 -3.30 3.65
CA SER A 28 24.96 -2.90 3.85
C SER A 28 25.27 -1.61 3.08
N THR A 29 24.48 -0.55 3.30
CA THR A 29 24.84 0.79 2.88
C THR A 29 25.79 1.33 3.93
N GLN A 30 27.01 0.82 3.89
CA GLN A 30 28.15 1.36 4.61
C GLN A 30 28.19 2.87 4.35
N GLU A 31 28.14 3.67 5.41
CA GLU A 31 28.44 5.10 5.35
C GLU A 31 29.91 5.24 4.90
N ARG A 32 30.16 5.18 3.59
CA ARG A 32 31.44 5.58 3.03
C ARG A 32 31.49 7.10 3.04
N GLY A 33 31.97 7.63 4.16
CA GLY A 33 32.56 8.96 4.18
C GLY A 33 33.75 8.98 3.23
N LEU A 34 33.58 9.62 2.08
CA LEU A 34 34.66 10.15 1.25
C LEU A 34 34.14 11.42 0.58
N ASP A 35 34.77 12.53 0.89
CA ASP A 35 34.56 13.84 0.27
C ASP A 35 34.75 13.76 -1.25
N ARG A 36 33.75 14.16 -2.04
CA ARG A 36 33.83 15.18 -3.12
C ARG A 36 32.65 15.20 -4.10
N GLU A 37 32.38 16.43 -4.55
CA GLU A 37 31.48 16.99 -5.57
C GLU A 37 29.97 17.13 -5.25
N PRO A 38 29.38 18.36 -5.37
CA PRO A 38 27.96 18.60 -5.17
C PRO A 38 27.17 18.19 -6.42
N ALA A 39 27.16 16.90 -6.72
CA ALA A 39 26.42 16.33 -7.83
C ALA A 39 25.02 15.92 -7.37
N GLY A 40 24.10 16.89 -7.39
CA GLY A 40 22.65 16.70 -7.31
C GLY A 40 22.13 16.28 -5.94
N GLU A 41 20.99 16.84 -5.54
CA GLU A 41 20.20 16.38 -4.40
C GLU A 41 20.07 14.85 -4.46
N ARG A 42 20.82 14.13 -3.62
CA ARG A 42 20.50 12.73 -3.32
C ARG A 42 19.07 12.78 -2.82
N ARG A 43 18.12 12.34 -3.64
CA ARG A 43 16.69 12.43 -3.34
C ARG A 43 16.49 11.87 -1.94
N ARG A 44 16.02 12.70 -1.01
CA ARG A 44 15.62 12.24 0.32
C ARG A 44 14.67 11.05 0.14
N GLY A 45 14.84 10.04 0.99
CA GLY A 45 13.98 8.87 0.99
C GLY A 45 12.52 9.27 1.07
N ARG A 46 11.68 8.65 0.25
CA ARG A 46 10.24 8.93 0.19
C ARG A 46 9.48 7.87 0.96
N ASP A 47 8.39 8.27 1.59
CA ASP A 47 7.44 7.33 2.17
C ASP A 47 6.42 6.90 1.12
N ILE A 48 6.28 5.59 0.90
CA ILE A 48 5.29 5.00 0.01
C ILE A 48 4.37 4.14 0.87
N LEU A 49 3.06 4.43 0.88
CA LEU A 49 2.08 3.64 1.61
C LEU A 49 1.48 2.59 0.68
N VAL A 50 1.44 1.33 1.10
CA VAL A 50 0.78 0.24 0.38
C VAL A 50 -0.27 -0.39 1.28
N ALA A 51 -1.52 -0.34 0.83
CA ALA A 51 -2.62 -1.03 1.49
C ALA A 51 -2.63 -2.51 1.06
N VAL A 52 -2.52 -3.40 2.04
CA VAL A 52 -2.45 -4.85 1.81
C VAL A 52 -3.61 -5.57 2.49
N ASP A 53 -3.98 -6.72 1.94
CA ASP A 53 -4.93 -7.68 2.49
C ASP A 53 -4.46 -9.11 2.17
N HIS A 54 -5.22 -10.13 2.58
CA HIS A 54 -4.92 -11.52 2.24
C HIS A 54 -5.31 -11.91 0.79
N GLY A 55 -5.75 -10.94 -0.01
CA GLY A 55 -6.22 -11.11 -1.37
C GLY A 55 -5.13 -10.96 -2.44
N PRO A 56 -5.34 -11.53 -3.63
CA PRO A 56 -4.35 -11.50 -4.71
C PRO A 56 -4.14 -10.11 -5.32
N ASN A 57 -5.16 -9.24 -5.29
CA ASN A 57 -5.08 -7.92 -5.90
C ASN A 57 -4.20 -6.95 -5.10
N SER A 58 -4.28 -7.00 -3.77
CA SER A 58 -3.40 -6.17 -2.93
C SER A 58 -1.96 -6.65 -3.02
N ARG A 59 -1.72 -7.97 -3.07
CA ARG A 59 -0.40 -8.54 -3.34
C ARG A 59 0.14 -8.11 -4.70
N HIS A 60 -0.69 -8.12 -5.74
CA HIS A 60 -0.29 -7.61 -7.05
C HIS A 60 0.06 -6.11 -7.00
N ALA A 61 -0.72 -5.30 -6.28
CA ALA A 61 -0.43 -3.88 -6.09
C ALA A 61 0.89 -3.63 -5.35
N PHE A 62 1.19 -4.45 -4.33
CA PHE A 62 2.48 -4.45 -3.65
C PHE A 62 3.64 -4.71 -4.64
N HIS A 63 3.57 -5.78 -5.44
CA HIS A 63 4.60 -6.07 -6.44
C HIS A 63 4.73 -4.95 -7.48
N TRP A 64 3.60 -4.39 -7.91
CA TRP A 64 3.60 -3.25 -8.83
C TRP A 64 4.33 -2.06 -8.23
N ALA A 65 4.10 -1.75 -6.94
CA ALA A 65 4.80 -0.67 -6.24
C ALA A 65 6.32 -0.91 -6.21
N LEU A 66 6.75 -2.13 -5.89
CA LEU A 66 8.17 -2.50 -5.92
C LEU A 66 8.79 -2.28 -7.30
N ALA A 67 8.14 -2.76 -8.36
CA ALA A 67 8.68 -2.73 -9.71
C ALA A 67 8.70 -1.33 -10.35
N HIS A 68 7.75 -0.46 -10.01
CA HIS A 68 7.52 0.78 -10.76
C HIS A 68 7.67 2.06 -9.94
N LEU A 69 7.58 1.98 -8.61
CA LEU A 69 7.52 3.17 -7.76
C LEU A 69 8.68 3.25 -6.77
N CYS A 70 9.01 2.12 -6.13
CA CYS A 70 10.02 2.03 -5.07
C CYS A 70 11.45 2.13 -5.61
N ARG A 71 12.33 2.69 -4.78
CA ARG A 71 13.77 2.77 -4.96
C ARG A 71 14.46 2.44 -3.63
N LEU A 72 15.75 2.13 -3.67
CA LEU A 72 16.58 1.80 -2.50
C LEU A 72 16.42 2.79 -1.34
N SER A 73 16.33 4.09 -1.64
CA SER A 73 16.23 5.15 -0.61
C SER A 73 14.84 5.29 0.00
N ASP A 74 13.81 4.64 -0.53
CA ASP A 74 12.44 4.80 -0.07
C ASP A 74 12.15 3.95 1.18
N THR A 75 11.16 4.38 1.95
CA THR A 75 10.54 3.59 3.02
C THR A 75 9.15 3.14 2.59
N LEU A 76 8.94 1.84 2.55
CA LEU A 76 7.67 1.20 2.24
C LEU A 76 6.86 0.98 3.52
N HIS A 77 5.71 1.61 3.62
CA HIS A 77 4.78 1.46 4.75
C HIS A 77 3.65 0.52 4.35
N LEU A 78 3.65 -0.70 4.90
CA LEU A 78 2.60 -1.70 4.70
C LEU A 78 1.51 -1.51 5.75
N ILE A 79 0.27 -1.30 5.30
CA ILE A 79 -0.89 -1.09 6.17
C ILE A 79 -1.94 -2.17 5.91
N LEU A 80 -2.38 -2.86 6.97
CA LEU A 80 -3.49 -3.80 6.95
C LEU A 80 -4.51 -3.40 8.00
N ALA A 81 -5.75 -3.22 7.57
CA ALA A 81 -6.87 -3.01 8.47
C ALA A 81 -7.51 -4.35 8.86
N VAL A 82 -7.81 -4.51 10.14
CA VAL A 82 -8.46 -5.70 10.71
C VAL A 82 -9.66 -5.30 11.57
N SER A 83 -10.60 -6.22 11.77
CA SER A 83 -11.76 -5.95 12.64
C SER A 83 -11.38 -5.84 14.12
N SER A 84 -10.35 -6.56 14.56
CA SER A 84 -9.72 -6.31 15.87
C SER A 84 -8.29 -6.79 15.92
N VAL A 85 -7.41 -5.99 16.53
CA VAL A 85 -6.00 -6.37 16.78
C VAL A 85 -5.83 -7.25 18.02
N HIS A 86 -6.88 -7.38 18.83
CA HIS A 86 -6.92 -8.25 20.02
C HIS A 86 -7.29 -9.69 19.67
N ASN A 87 -7.73 -9.95 18.43
CA ASN A 87 -7.92 -11.31 17.93
C ASN A 87 -6.56 -11.88 17.53
N GLU A 88 -5.96 -12.69 18.41
CA GLU A 88 -4.62 -13.26 18.20
C GLU A 88 -4.52 -14.11 16.92
N VAL A 89 -5.58 -14.84 16.54
CA VAL A 89 -5.56 -15.64 15.30
C VAL A 89 -5.51 -14.74 14.06
N VAL A 90 -6.25 -13.64 14.06
CA VAL A 90 -6.22 -12.66 12.97
C VAL A 90 -4.89 -11.92 12.97
N TYR A 91 -4.41 -11.52 14.14
CA TYR A 91 -3.16 -10.80 14.29
C TYR A 91 -1.95 -11.62 13.85
N GLU A 92 -1.86 -12.89 14.23
CA GLU A 92 -0.71 -13.74 13.87
C GLU A 92 -0.65 -13.98 12.35
N LYS A 93 -1.79 -14.31 11.72
CA LYS A 93 -1.87 -14.42 10.26
C LYS A 93 -1.49 -13.11 9.55
N SER A 94 -1.90 -11.98 10.13
CA SER A 94 -1.59 -10.65 9.62
C SER A 94 -0.09 -10.34 9.74
N ARG A 95 0.52 -10.69 10.87
CA ARG A 95 1.95 -10.56 11.12
C ARG A 95 2.76 -11.39 10.11
N GLU A 96 2.42 -12.67 9.93
CA GLU A 96 3.08 -13.56 8.97
C GLU A 96 3.04 -12.97 7.54
N LEU A 97 1.90 -12.41 7.13
CA LEU A 97 1.77 -11.72 5.85
C LEU A 97 2.74 -10.52 5.76
N MET A 98 2.76 -9.66 6.77
CA MET A 98 3.62 -8.47 6.80
C MET A 98 5.10 -8.82 6.76
N GLU A 99 5.52 -9.83 7.53
CA GLU A 99 6.89 -10.32 7.54
C GLU A 99 7.30 -10.82 6.16
N LYS A 100 6.46 -11.67 5.54
CA LYS A 100 6.70 -12.18 4.19
C LYS A 100 6.88 -11.07 3.17
N LEU A 101 5.98 -10.08 3.15
CA LEU A 101 6.06 -8.96 2.23
C LEU A 101 7.30 -8.09 2.49
N SER A 102 7.70 -7.91 3.75
CA SER A 102 8.91 -7.15 4.09
C SER A 102 10.19 -7.80 3.56
N VAL A 103 10.29 -9.13 3.65
CA VAL A 103 11.42 -9.90 3.11
C VAL A 103 11.46 -9.76 1.59
N GLU A 104 10.31 -9.86 0.93
CA GLU A 104 10.18 -9.72 -0.52
C GLU A 104 10.55 -8.32 -1.02
N ALA A 105 10.13 -7.27 -0.31
CA ALA A 105 10.50 -5.89 -0.62
C ALA A 105 12.01 -5.66 -0.52
N PHE A 106 12.63 -6.19 0.54
CA PHE A 106 14.08 -6.12 0.72
C PHE A 106 14.83 -6.88 -0.38
N GLN A 107 14.40 -8.08 -0.72
CA GLN A 107 15.03 -8.90 -1.76
C GLN A 107 14.89 -8.29 -3.16
N THR A 108 13.80 -7.56 -3.43
CA THR A 108 13.50 -7.03 -4.77
C THR A 108 14.18 -5.68 -5.02
N VAL A 109 14.08 -4.74 -4.06
CA VAL A 109 14.53 -3.34 -4.24
C VAL A 109 15.34 -2.80 -3.08
N MET A 110 15.65 -3.65 -2.09
CA MET A 110 16.40 -3.28 -0.87
C MET A 110 15.76 -2.11 -0.10
N ALA A 111 14.45 -1.90 -0.27
CA ALA A 111 13.72 -0.83 0.40
C ALA A 111 13.55 -1.14 1.89
N LYS A 112 13.67 -0.11 2.72
CA LYS A 112 13.29 -0.20 4.13
C LYS A 112 11.78 -0.42 4.21
N THR A 113 11.34 -1.34 5.06
CA THR A 113 9.90 -1.60 5.27
C THR A 113 9.50 -1.27 6.72
N VAL A 114 8.32 -0.67 6.88
CA VAL A 114 7.61 -0.51 8.15
C VAL A 114 6.22 -1.12 7.94
N ALA A 115 5.73 -1.88 8.92
CA ALA A 115 4.44 -2.55 8.79
C ALA A 115 3.57 -2.30 10.02
N ARG A 116 2.28 -2.02 9.78
CA ARG A 116 1.30 -1.74 10.82
C ARG A 116 -0.01 -2.47 10.55
N ILE A 117 -0.52 -3.13 11.58
CA ILE A 117 -1.85 -3.75 11.61
C ILE A 117 -2.73 -2.85 12.45
N VAL A 118 -3.84 -2.36 11.88
CA VAL A 118 -4.68 -1.32 12.49
C VAL A 118 -6.11 -1.84 12.61
N GLU A 119 -6.74 -1.62 13.76
CA GLU A 119 -8.14 -1.92 13.97
C GLU A 119 -9.03 -0.84 13.32
N GLY A 120 -10.03 -1.26 12.53
CA GLY A 120 -11.07 -0.35 12.02
C GLY A 120 -11.49 -0.60 10.57
N ASP A 121 -12.29 0.32 10.05
CA ASP A 121 -12.71 0.31 8.64
C ASP A 121 -11.50 0.55 7.72
N PRO A 122 -11.23 -0.31 6.71
CA PRO A 122 -10.05 -0.19 5.89
C PRO A 122 -9.90 1.15 5.18
N GLY A 123 -11.00 1.72 4.66
CA GLY A 123 -10.96 3.00 3.95
C GLY A 123 -10.55 4.14 4.88
N LYS A 124 -11.15 4.19 6.08
CA LYS A 124 -10.80 5.17 7.11
C LYS A 124 -9.37 5.00 7.62
N VAL A 125 -8.95 3.76 7.90
CA VAL A 125 -7.60 3.44 8.35
C VAL A 125 -6.55 3.92 7.35
N ILE A 126 -6.72 3.59 6.07
CA ILE A 126 -5.77 3.98 5.02
C ILE A 126 -5.69 5.51 4.90
N CYS A 127 -6.82 6.21 4.88
CA CYS A 127 -6.83 7.68 4.80
C CYS A 127 -6.15 8.32 6.01
N ARG A 128 -6.37 7.77 7.21
CA ARG A 128 -5.73 8.24 8.45
C ARG A 128 -4.22 8.04 8.43
N GLU A 129 -3.77 6.85 8.05
CA GLU A 129 -2.34 6.55 7.94
C GLU A 129 -1.67 7.39 6.84
N ALA A 130 -2.37 7.66 5.73
CA ALA A 130 -1.89 8.58 4.70
C ALA A 130 -1.77 10.02 5.22
N ASN A 131 -2.73 10.51 6.02
CA ASN A 131 -2.65 11.82 6.65
C ASN A 131 -1.49 11.91 7.66
N ARG A 132 -1.25 10.84 8.42
CA ARG A 132 -0.15 10.74 9.39
C ARG A 132 1.21 10.72 8.71
N LEU A 133 1.37 9.91 7.66
CA LEU A 133 2.65 9.68 7.00
C LEU A 133 2.96 10.73 5.93
N LYS A 134 1.95 11.35 5.33
CA LYS A 134 2.06 12.22 4.14
C LYS A 134 2.92 11.57 3.04
N PRO A 135 2.60 10.31 2.64
CA PRO A 135 3.42 9.57 1.69
C PRO A 135 3.34 10.22 0.30
N VAL A 136 4.33 9.94 -0.54
CA VAL A 136 4.31 10.43 -1.93
C VAL A 136 3.24 9.73 -2.78
N ALA A 137 2.75 8.57 -2.33
CA ALA A 137 1.64 7.85 -2.91
C ALA A 137 1.03 6.85 -1.91
N VAL A 138 -0.27 6.59 -2.08
CA VAL A 138 -1.00 5.46 -1.50
C VAL A 138 -1.29 4.46 -2.62
N VAL A 139 -0.74 3.25 -2.53
CA VAL A 139 -0.91 2.20 -3.55
C VAL A 139 -1.87 1.13 -3.03
N MET A 140 -2.82 0.73 -3.87
CA MET A 140 -3.79 -0.31 -3.54
C MET A 140 -4.31 -1.03 -4.78
N GLY A 141 -4.77 -2.27 -4.61
CA GLY A 141 -5.39 -3.04 -5.68
C GLY A 141 -6.83 -2.60 -5.95
N THR A 142 -7.33 -2.86 -7.17
CA THR A 142 -8.77 -2.81 -7.45
C THR A 142 -9.53 -3.89 -6.67
N ARG A 143 -10.82 -3.67 -6.38
CA ARG A 143 -11.73 -4.74 -5.95
C ARG A 143 -11.55 -5.98 -6.82
N GLY A 144 -11.46 -7.17 -6.21
CA GLY A 144 -11.67 -8.40 -6.94
C GLY A 144 -13.12 -8.48 -7.40
N ARG A 145 -13.36 -8.71 -8.69
CA ARG A 145 -14.72 -8.92 -9.25
C ARG A 145 -15.47 -10.12 -8.63
N SER A 146 -14.82 -10.91 -7.77
CA SER A 146 -15.42 -12.04 -7.06
C SER A 146 -16.16 -11.65 -5.76
N ILE A 147 -16.06 -10.39 -5.31
CA ILE A 147 -16.76 -9.88 -4.11
C ILE A 147 -17.90 -8.95 -4.55
N ILE A 148 -18.88 -9.47 -5.30
CA ILE A 148 -20.11 -8.74 -5.66
C ILE A 148 -21.25 -9.12 -4.69
N GLN A 149 -21.00 -9.11 -3.38
CA GLN A 149 -22.07 -9.32 -2.40
C GLN A 149 -22.29 -8.17 -1.40
N SER A 150 -21.54 -7.07 -1.52
CA SER A 150 -21.72 -5.92 -0.62
C SER A 150 -21.48 -4.59 -1.35
N VAL A 151 -22.40 -4.26 -2.26
CA VAL A 151 -22.41 -2.99 -3.03
C VAL A 151 -22.99 -1.82 -2.21
N LEU A 152 -23.33 -2.02 -0.94
CA LEU A 152 -24.09 -1.02 -0.18
C LEU A 152 -23.26 0.17 0.37
N GLN A 153 -21.93 0.15 0.32
CA GLN A 153 -21.08 1.25 0.84
C GLN A 153 -19.83 1.58 -0.04
N GLY A 154 -19.84 1.20 -1.32
CA GLY A 154 -18.61 1.20 -2.12
C GLY A 154 -17.54 0.27 -1.52
N SER A 155 -16.30 0.30 -2.02
CA SER A 155 -15.14 -0.30 -1.35
C SER A 155 -14.15 0.75 -0.96
N VAL A 156 -13.28 0.31 -0.06
CA VAL A 156 -11.94 0.79 0.24
C VAL A 156 -11.29 1.60 -0.88
N SER A 157 -11.16 1.11 -2.12
CA SER A 157 -10.45 1.84 -3.19
C SER A 157 -11.17 3.09 -3.65
N GLU A 158 -12.49 3.03 -3.77
CA GLU A 158 -13.33 4.17 -4.11
C GLU A 158 -13.41 5.14 -2.93
N TYR A 159 -13.57 4.61 -1.72
CA TYR A 159 -13.52 5.41 -0.50
C TYR A 159 -12.20 6.20 -0.41
N CYS A 160 -11.05 5.55 -0.60
CA CYS A 160 -9.75 6.21 -0.54
C CYS A 160 -9.58 7.23 -1.66
N LEU A 161 -10.03 6.93 -2.89
CA LEU A 161 -9.97 7.88 -4.00
C LEU A 161 -10.71 9.19 -3.69
N HIS A 162 -11.85 9.11 -2.99
CA HIS A 162 -12.63 10.28 -2.63
C HIS A 162 -12.14 10.97 -1.34
N ASN A 163 -11.60 10.22 -0.38
CA ASN A 163 -11.36 10.72 0.98
C ASN A 163 -9.88 10.89 1.36
N CYS A 164 -8.93 10.28 0.63
CA CYS A 164 -7.50 10.45 0.89
C CYS A 164 -7.02 11.78 0.31
N LYS A 165 -6.85 12.80 1.16
CA LYS A 165 -6.47 14.16 0.74
C LYS A 165 -4.98 14.47 0.83
N SER A 166 -4.23 13.66 1.58
CA SER A 166 -2.81 13.93 1.85
C SER A 166 -1.84 13.38 0.82
N ALA A 167 -2.29 12.50 -0.08
CA ALA A 167 -1.42 11.85 -1.06
C ALA A 167 -2.20 11.37 -2.29
N PRO A 168 -1.56 11.31 -3.48
CA PRO A 168 -2.12 10.64 -4.65
C PRO A 168 -2.44 9.17 -4.37
N VAL A 169 -3.59 8.69 -4.85
CA VAL A 169 -4.00 7.29 -4.75
C VAL A 169 -3.73 6.59 -6.09
N VAL A 170 -2.95 5.52 -6.05
CA VAL A 170 -2.62 4.67 -7.19
C VAL A 170 -3.41 3.37 -7.09
N ILE A 171 -4.33 3.18 -8.03
CA ILE A 171 -5.15 1.98 -8.13
C ILE A 171 -4.52 1.04 -9.15
N VAL A 172 -4.07 -0.13 -8.69
CA VAL A 172 -3.47 -1.17 -9.53
C VAL A 172 -4.56 -2.17 -9.96
N PRO A 173 -4.84 -2.30 -11.27
CA PRO A 173 -5.81 -3.28 -11.77
C PRO A 173 -5.44 -4.71 -11.39
N GLY A 174 -6.42 -5.51 -11.01
CA GLY A 174 -6.20 -6.92 -10.69
C GLY A 174 -5.71 -7.72 -11.91
N ASN A 175 -4.83 -8.68 -11.67
CA ASN A 175 -4.33 -9.60 -12.69
C ASN A 175 -5.37 -10.70 -12.98
N SER A 176 -6.44 -10.35 -13.68
CA SER A 176 -7.46 -11.31 -14.15
C SER A 176 -7.07 -11.80 -15.55
N PRO A 177 -7.18 -13.10 -15.87
CA PRO A 177 -6.94 -13.61 -17.24
C PRO A 177 -7.79 -12.89 -18.31
N SER A 178 -8.94 -12.32 -17.92
CA SER A 178 -9.82 -11.55 -18.80
C SER A 178 -9.20 -10.26 -19.34
N ALA A 179 -8.20 -9.67 -18.66
CA ALA A 179 -7.49 -8.50 -19.16
C ALA A 179 -6.50 -8.86 -20.30
N LEU A 180 -6.00 -10.10 -20.33
CA LEU A 180 -5.11 -10.58 -21.39
C LEU A 180 -5.87 -10.91 -22.69
N LEU A 181 -7.17 -11.22 -22.61
CA LEU A 181 -8.03 -11.46 -23.79
C LEU A 181 -8.27 -10.21 -24.64
N HIS A 182 -7.96 -9.01 -24.13
CA HIS A 182 -8.10 -7.74 -24.86
C HIS A 182 -6.74 -7.13 -25.27
N SER A 183 -5.63 -7.85 -25.08
CA SER A 183 -4.35 -7.41 -25.60
C SER A 183 -4.30 -7.60 -27.13
N PRO A 184 -3.86 -6.59 -27.93
CA PRO A 184 -3.78 -6.70 -29.39
C PRO A 184 -2.88 -7.85 -29.88
N GLN A 185 -2.01 -8.37 -29.01
CA GLN A 185 -1.08 -9.44 -29.32
C GLN A 185 -1.77 -10.82 -29.46
N SER A 186 -2.99 -10.99 -28.95
CA SER A 186 -3.73 -12.27 -29.04
C SER A 186 -4.38 -12.51 -30.41
N MET A 187 -4.70 -11.44 -31.18
CA MET A 187 -5.35 -11.59 -32.50
C MET A 187 -4.43 -12.13 -33.60
N ALA A 188 -3.11 -12.19 -33.38
CA ALA A 188 -2.15 -12.64 -34.39
C ALA A 188 -2.08 -14.17 -34.59
N SER A 189 -2.80 -14.96 -33.79
CA SER A 189 -2.72 -16.43 -33.85
C SER A 189 -3.85 -17.11 -34.65
N HIS A 190 -4.89 -16.38 -35.10
CA HIS A 190 -6.06 -16.99 -35.74
C HIS A 190 -6.19 -16.77 -37.26
N SER A 191 -5.17 -16.21 -37.93
CA SER A 191 -5.19 -15.98 -39.39
C SER A 191 -4.20 -16.86 -40.17
N ARG A 192 -4.10 -18.16 -39.84
CA ARG A 192 -3.47 -19.14 -40.73
C ARG A 192 -4.15 -20.49 -40.55
N LEU A 193 -5.26 -20.69 -41.25
CA LEU A 193 -5.79 -21.98 -41.70
C LEU A 193 -6.89 -21.69 -42.74
N THR A 194 -6.46 -21.28 -43.93
CA THR A 194 -7.19 -21.49 -45.18
C THR A 194 -6.15 -21.78 -46.26
N HIS A 195 -5.94 -23.06 -46.53
CA HIS A 195 -5.63 -23.60 -47.85
C HIS A 195 -5.83 -25.11 -47.84
#